data_AF-F4NYZ5-F1
#
_entry.id   AF-F4NYZ5-F1
#
_cell.length_a   1.000
_cell.length_b   1.000
_cell.length_c   1.000
_cell.angle_alpha   90.00
_cell.angle_beta   90.00
_cell.angle_gamma   90.00
#
_symmetry.space_group_name_H-M   'P 1'
#
loop_
_entity.id
_entity.type
_entity.pdbx_description
1 polymer ?
#
loop_
_entity_poly.entity_id
_entity_poly.type
_entity_poly.pdbx_seq_one_letter_code
_entity_poly.pdbx_strand_id
1 'polypeptide(L)'
;MTKLWVKFKPNNATKVSTEDCEIVDDLLKACKKELSPHFDSYAIDQLSLSTTDGGTPLQPDDPIPAQNTAKTPLFITVADSSLGSRSLSKSSLKAPHPKRKERWEQLNEILEKNKRKSKATDSTAYSYVSWNQVKDVLRTTPYIQSSKAIPDTQFNILTQYLSFATKCFGSVISFMGPQRLHLIAPIIICVCFLFNGDVQIEVEEDLNGDFLKAHGHFEFVLRRGKKRVYIVEAKKEDMDQGMTQNLIGCEVAAEIGHLDSVYGIVTNYAQWSFLRSLDEKIEMDECSIKLLPGGEPSTDSLVDITGKIYAMLSDE
;
A
#
# COMPACT_ATOMS: atom_id res chain seq x y z
N MET A 1 39.50 16.95 -4.70
CA MET A 1 38.04 16.78 -4.82
C MET A 1 37.58 15.70 -3.87
N THR A 2 37.02 16.09 -2.74
CA THR A 2 36.35 15.18 -1.82
C THR A 2 35.02 14.80 -2.49
N LYS A 3 34.74 13.50 -2.58
CA LYS A 3 33.49 12.98 -3.14
C LYS A 3 32.87 12.04 -2.12
N LEU A 4 31.55 12.13 -1.95
CA LEU A 4 30.80 11.23 -1.09
C LEU A 4 29.91 10.31 -1.92
N TRP A 5 29.71 9.10 -1.41
CA TRP A 5 28.82 8.12 -2.01
C TRP A 5 27.38 8.40 -1.59
N VAL A 6 26.50 8.63 -2.53
CA VAL A 6 25.06 8.79 -2.26
C VAL A 6 24.29 7.69 -2.96
N LYS A 7 23.16 7.26 -2.39
CA LYS A 7 22.31 6.22 -2.94
C LYS A 7 20.85 6.65 -2.90
N PHE A 8 20.21 6.61 -4.06
CA PHE A 8 18.77 6.77 -4.21
C PHE A 8 18.19 5.45 -4.71
N LYS A 9 17.31 4.81 -3.94
CA LYS A 9 16.79 3.48 -4.30
C LYS A 9 15.94 3.54 -5.58
N PRO A 10 16.00 2.51 -6.45
CA PRO A 10 16.80 1.27 -6.37
C PRO A 10 18.23 1.38 -6.97
N ASN A 11 18.73 2.58 -7.23
CA ASN A 11 19.98 2.77 -7.97
C ASN A 11 21.24 2.37 -7.18
N ASN A 12 22.32 2.15 -7.91
CA ASN A 12 23.66 1.95 -7.34
C ASN A 12 24.15 3.22 -6.65
N ALA A 13 24.99 3.05 -5.62
CA ALA A 13 25.64 4.19 -4.97
C ALA A 13 26.51 4.93 -6.00
N THR A 14 26.35 6.25 -6.05
CA THR A 14 27.02 7.15 -7.01
C THR A 14 27.82 8.18 -6.23
N LYS A 15 28.94 8.65 -6.79
CA LYS A 15 29.75 9.70 -6.16
C LYS A 15 29.25 11.08 -6.57
N VAL A 16 28.99 11.95 -5.60
CA VAL A 16 28.68 13.37 -5.80
C VAL A 16 29.84 14.23 -5.28
N SER A 17 30.15 15.32 -5.97
CA SER A 17 31.19 16.26 -5.56
C SER A 17 30.78 17.01 -4.29
N THR A 18 31.73 17.24 -3.38
CA THR A 18 31.52 18.08 -2.19
C THR A 18 32.46 19.29 -2.16
N GLU A 19 32.92 19.73 -3.33
CA GLU A 19 33.93 20.78 -3.48
C GLU A 19 33.48 22.14 -2.93
N ASP A 20 32.16 22.40 -2.95
CA ASP A 20 31.54 23.65 -2.48
C ASP A 20 30.44 23.39 -1.44
N CYS A 21 30.49 22.25 -0.74
CA CYS A 21 29.46 21.88 0.23
C CYS A 21 30.03 22.01 1.65
N GLU A 22 29.41 22.85 2.48
CA GLU A 22 29.77 22.99 3.90
C GLU A 22 28.78 22.24 4.81
N ILE A 23 27.51 22.23 4.42
CA ILE A 23 26.40 21.63 5.17
C ILE A 23 25.59 20.65 4.31
N VAL A 24 24.70 19.90 4.96
CA VAL A 24 23.82 18.91 4.33
C VAL A 24 22.98 19.51 3.20
N ASP A 25 22.48 20.74 3.35
CA ASP A 25 21.66 21.40 2.32
C ASP A 25 22.44 21.69 1.03
N ASP A 26 23.72 22.06 1.14
CA ASP A 26 24.60 22.25 -0.02
C ASP A 26 24.82 20.93 -0.77
N LEU A 27 25.01 19.85 -0.01
CA LEU A 27 25.18 18.51 -0.57
C LEU A 27 23.90 18.02 -1.26
N LEU A 28 22.73 18.31 -0.71
CA LEU A 28 21.44 18.01 -1.35
C LEU A 28 21.29 18.75 -2.69
N LYS A 29 21.67 20.03 -2.75
CA LYS A 29 21.65 20.81 -4.00
C LYS A 29 22.62 20.22 -5.02
N ALA A 30 23.82 19.81 -4.59
CA ALA A 30 24.78 19.12 -5.45
C ALA A 30 24.23 17.78 -5.96
N CYS A 31 23.60 16.98 -5.10
CA CYS A 31 22.96 15.72 -5.48
C CYS A 31 21.86 15.95 -6.52
N LYS A 32 20.95 16.91 -6.29
CA LYS A 32 19.88 17.22 -7.23
C LYS A 32 20.42 17.67 -8.59
N LYS A 33 21.50 18.45 -8.61
CA LYS A 33 22.15 18.92 -9.85
C LYS A 33 22.84 17.79 -10.61
N GLU A 34 23.63 16.96 -9.93
CA GLU A 34 24.41 15.88 -10.57
C GLU A 34 23.55 14.66 -10.94
N LEU A 35 22.45 14.43 -10.21
CA LEU A 35 21.53 13.31 -10.40
C LEU A 35 20.16 13.76 -10.95
N SER A 36 20.12 14.91 -11.62
CA SER A 36 18.92 15.59 -12.15
C SER A 36 17.89 14.67 -12.82
N PRO A 37 18.25 13.68 -13.68
CA PRO A 37 17.26 12.78 -14.27
C PRO A 37 16.39 12.00 -13.26
N HIS A 38 16.86 11.84 -12.01
CA HIS A 38 16.12 11.17 -10.95
C HIS A 38 15.35 12.12 -10.03
N PHE A 39 15.66 13.43 -10.05
CA PHE A 39 15.17 14.39 -9.07
C PHE A 39 14.50 15.64 -9.65
N ASP A 40 14.40 15.78 -10.97
CA ASP A 40 13.80 16.95 -11.63
C ASP A 40 12.35 17.21 -11.20
N SER A 41 11.61 16.14 -10.86
CA SER A 41 10.22 16.22 -10.41
C SER A 41 10.03 16.61 -8.94
N TYR A 42 11.11 16.70 -8.14
CA TYR A 42 11.03 16.96 -6.70
C TYR A 42 11.62 18.32 -6.34
N ALA A 43 10.94 19.08 -5.49
CA ALA A 43 11.51 20.27 -4.88
C ALA A 43 12.63 19.89 -3.88
N ILE A 44 13.56 20.81 -3.60
CA ILE A 44 14.75 20.52 -2.79
C ILE A 44 14.39 20.18 -1.34
N ASP A 45 13.35 20.81 -0.81
CA ASP A 45 12.75 20.58 0.50
C ASP A 45 12.05 19.22 0.62
N GLN A 46 11.81 18.55 -0.51
CA GLN A 46 11.34 17.18 -0.54
C GLN A 46 12.48 16.16 -0.48
N LEU A 47 13.75 16.57 -0.54
CA LEU A 47 14.87 15.65 -0.50
C LEU A 47 15.49 15.69 0.89
N SER A 48 15.85 14.51 1.41
CA SER A 48 16.58 14.42 2.68
C SER A 48 17.69 13.38 2.61
N LEU A 49 18.73 13.57 3.44
CA LEU A 49 19.88 12.66 3.53
C LEU A 49 19.87 11.92 4.86
N SER A 50 20.13 10.63 4.85
CA SER A 50 20.33 9.83 6.07
C SER A 50 21.59 8.97 5.96
N THR A 51 22.18 8.61 7.10
CA THR A 51 23.37 7.74 7.15
C THR A 51 23.03 6.26 7.02
N THR A 52 21.77 5.91 7.24
CA THR A 52 21.22 4.56 7.06
C THR A 52 19.98 4.60 6.17
N ASP A 53 19.70 3.47 5.55
CA ASP A 53 18.54 3.27 4.69
C ASP A 53 17.23 3.38 5.49
N GLY A 54 16.37 4.36 5.16
CA GLY A 54 15.17 4.66 5.93
C GLY A 54 15.42 5.23 7.33
N GLY A 55 16.66 5.66 7.62
CA GLY A 55 17.03 6.25 8.91
C GLY A 55 16.55 7.68 9.10
N THR A 56 16.81 8.22 10.28
CA THR A 56 16.51 9.62 10.60
C THR A 56 17.25 10.57 9.65
N PRO A 57 16.55 11.54 9.02
CA PRO A 57 17.18 12.57 8.20
C PRO A 57 18.18 13.41 9.01
N LEU A 58 19.33 13.68 8.40
CA LEU A 58 20.28 14.69 8.85
C LEU A 58 19.63 16.08 8.76
N GLN A 59 19.98 16.97 9.69
CA GLN A 59 19.46 18.33 9.67
C GLN A 59 20.15 19.14 8.55
N PRO A 60 19.45 20.09 7.90
CA PRO A 60 20.02 20.87 6.79
C PRO A 60 21.33 21.59 7.13
N ASP A 61 21.45 22.07 8.38
CA ASP A 61 22.61 22.81 8.90
C ASP A 61 23.69 21.91 9.52
N ASP A 62 23.48 20.58 9.54
CA ASP A 62 24.50 19.65 10.06
C ASP A 62 25.76 19.69 9.19
N PRO A 63 26.95 19.53 9.79
CA PRO A 63 28.17 19.37 9.03
C PRO A 63 28.07 18.10 8.18
N ILE A 64 28.64 18.16 6.97
CA ILE A 64 28.66 17.01 6.07
C ILE A 64 29.40 15.85 6.74
N PRO A 65 28.84 14.62 6.71
CA PRO A 65 29.49 13.45 7.26
C PRO A 65 30.91 13.27 6.71
N ALA A 66 31.89 13.23 7.63
CA ALA A 66 33.31 13.40 7.32
C ALA A 66 33.90 12.37 6.34
N GLN A 67 33.26 11.21 6.16
CA GLN A 67 33.62 10.20 5.17
C GLN A 67 32.60 9.08 5.08
N ASN A 68 32.41 8.56 3.87
CA ASN A 68 31.56 7.40 3.63
C ASN A 68 32.10 6.51 2.48
N THR A 69 31.55 5.32 2.31
CA THR A 69 32.02 4.34 1.30
C THR A 69 30.88 3.86 0.42
N ALA A 70 31.18 3.20 -0.70
CA ALA A 70 30.15 2.57 -1.52
C ALA A 70 29.31 1.54 -0.75
N LYS A 71 29.87 0.93 0.30
CA LYS A 71 29.17 -0.03 1.18
C LYS A 71 28.32 0.66 2.26
N THR A 72 28.63 1.92 2.56
CA THR A 72 27.97 2.75 3.57
C THR A 72 27.68 4.13 2.97
N PRO A 73 26.86 4.22 1.90
CA PRO A 73 26.55 5.49 1.28
C PRO A 73 25.62 6.33 2.17
N LEU A 74 25.53 7.63 1.88
CA LEU A 74 24.40 8.43 2.36
C LEU A 74 23.19 8.09 1.51
N PHE A 75 22.02 8.00 2.13
CA PHE A 75 20.79 7.64 1.45
C PHE A 75 19.99 8.91 1.18
N ILE A 76 19.61 9.10 -0.07
CA ILE A 76 18.68 10.16 -0.46
C ILE A 76 17.28 9.56 -0.36
N THR A 77 16.41 10.21 0.40
CA THR A 77 14.98 9.90 0.45
C THR A 77 14.19 11.09 -0.08
N VAL A 78 13.08 10.79 -0.75
CA VAL A 78 12.12 11.80 -1.16
C VAL A 78 11.02 11.78 -0.10
N ALA A 79 10.87 12.89 0.62
CA ALA A 79 9.66 13.20 1.33
C ALA A 79 8.53 13.36 0.32
N ASP A 80 7.65 12.37 0.31
CA ASP A 80 6.34 12.48 -0.30
C ASP A 80 5.73 13.80 0.18
N SER A 81 5.42 14.72 -0.74
CA SER A 81 4.67 15.95 -0.40
C SER A 81 3.25 15.65 0.12
N SER A 82 2.89 14.37 0.24
CA SER A 82 1.72 13.88 0.96
C SER A 82 1.95 13.59 2.45
N LEU A 83 3.20 13.63 2.93
CA LEU A 83 3.59 13.61 4.33
C LEU A 83 4.40 14.87 4.63
N GLY A 84 3.70 16.01 4.68
CA GLY A 84 4.29 17.25 5.13
C GLY A 84 5.06 17.00 6.43
N SER A 85 6.34 17.40 6.43
CA SER A 85 7.09 17.65 7.65
C SER A 85 6.26 18.65 8.46
N ARG A 86 5.49 18.08 9.34
CA ARG A 86 4.80 18.75 10.38
C ARG A 86 5.56 18.23 11.58
N SER A 87 6.55 19.02 11.99
CA SER A 87 6.68 19.35 13.41
C SER A 87 5.32 19.90 13.88
N LEU A 88 4.31 19.03 13.90
CA LEU A 88 3.16 19.21 14.75
C LEU A 88 3.80 19.02 16.11
N SER A 89 3.84 20.11 16.85
CA SER A 89 3.63 20.01 18.28
C SER A 89 2.67 18.83 18.53
N LYS A 90 3.14 17.82 19.30
CA LYS A 90 2.36 16.62 19.67
C LYS A 90 0.95 16.94 20.19
N SER A 91 0.67 18.22 20.47
CA SER A 91 -0.60 18.79 20.88
C SER A 91 -1.69 18.91 19.79
N SER A 92 -1.48 18.49 18.54
CA SER A 92 -2.51 18.65 17.48
C SER A 92 -2.81 17.43 16.62
N LEU A 93 -2.27 16.25 16.95
CA LEU A 93 -2.73 15.00 16.34
C LEU A 93 -4.12 14.67 16.87
N LYS A 94 -5.08 14.46 15.96
CA LYS A 94 -6.43 14.00 16.31
C LYS A 94 -6.27 12.64 16.99
N ALA A 95 -6.71 12.54 18.24
CA ALA A 95 -6.74 11.26 18.94
C ALA A 95 -7.63 10.29 18.15
N PRO A 96 -7.28 8.99 18.08
CA PRO A 96 -8.12 8.01 17.41
C PRO A 96 -9.48 7.93 18.10
N HIS A 97 -10.52 7.62 17.33
CA HIS A 97 -11.84 7.43 17.89
C HIS A 97 -11.82 6.34 19.00
N PRO A 98 -12.50 6.53 20.14
CA PRO A 98 -12.39 5.62 21.28
C PRO A 98 -12.66 4.15 20.94
N LYS A 99 -13.68 3.86 20.12
CA LYS A 99 -14.01 2.49 19.68
C LYS A 99 -12.92 1.85 18.81
N ARG A 100 -12.31 2.62 17.92
CA ARG A 100 -11.21 2.13 17.08
C ARG A 100 -9.97 1.88 17.92
N LYS A 101 -9.68 2.76 18.88
CA LYS A 101 -8.59 2.56 19.84
C LYS A 101 -8.80 1.30 20.69
N GLU A 102 -10.00 1.08 21.22
CA GLU A 102 -10.35 -0.15 21.95
C GLU A 102 -10.15 -1.39 21.08
N ARG A 103 -10.57 -1.34 19.81
CA ARG A 103 -10.32 -2.41 18.83
C ARG A 103 -8.82 -2.68 18.65
N TRP A 104 -7.98 -1.64 18.55
CA TRP A 104 -6.52 -1.80 18.45
C TRP A 104 -5.90 -2.41 19.71
N GLU A 105 -6.38 -2.02 20.89
CA GLU A 105 -5.94 -2.59 22.17
C GLU A 105 -6.26 -4.10 22.24
N GLN A 106 -7.47 -4.50 21.83
CA GLN A 106 -7.87 -5.91 21.74
C GLN A 106 -7.04 -6.69 20.70
N LEU A 107 -6.76 -6.09 19.54
CA LEU A 107 -5.89 -6.70 18.53
C LEU A 107 -4.47 -6.88 19.07
N ASN A 108 -3.91 -5.90 19.79
CA ASN A 108 -2.59 -6.00 20.40
C ASN A 108 -2.50 -7.18 21.37
N GLU A 109 -3.54 -7.44 22.18
CA GLU A 109 -3.56 -8.62 23.05
C GLU A 109 -3.48 -9.94 22.26
N ILE A 110 -4.16 -10.01 21.11
CA ILE A 110 -4.11 -11.18 20.22
C ILE A 110 -2.73 -11.30 19.56
N LEU A 111 -2.18 -10.18 19.07
CA LEU A 111 -0.89 -10.14 18.39
C LEU A 111 0.25 -10.56 19.34
N GLU A 112 0.27 -10.03 20.57
CA GLU A 112 1.28 -10.38 21.57
C GLU A 112 1.25 -11.88 21.94
N LYS A 113 0.07 -12.50 22.02
CA LYS A 113 -0.06 -13.96 22.25
C LYS A 113 0.51 -14.80 21.10
N ASN A 114 0.51 -14.25 19.87
CA ASN A 114 1.02 -14.93 18.66
C ASN A 114 2.45 -14.51 18.30
N LYS A 115 3.06 -13.58 19.07
CA LYS A 115 4.43 -13.11 18.84
C LYS A 115 5.41 -14.28 19.02
N ARG A 116 6.16 -14.58 17.96
CA ARG A 116 7.26 -15.55 18.06
C ARG A 116 8.42 -14.91 18.81
N LYS A 117 9.03 -15.64 19.74
CA LYS A 117 10.20 -15.20 20.53
C LYS A 117 11.48 -14.91 19.70
N SER A 118 11.42 -14.97 18.37
CA SER A 118 12.58 -14.80 17.50
C SER A 118 12.32 -13.81 16.35
N LYS A 119 12.44 -12.52 16.65
CA LYS A 119 13.16 -11.48 15.86
C LYS A 119 13.04 -10.12 16.54
N ALA A 120 14.01 -9.25 16.27
CA ALA A 120 14.22 -7.94 16.89
C ALA A 120 13.21 -6.84 16.48
N THR A 121 12.02 -7.22 16.00
CA THR A 121 10.96 -6.31 15.58
C THR A 121 9.80 -6.43 16.57
N ASP A 122 9.31 -5.29 17.07
CA ASP A 122 8.27 -5.27 18.11
C ASP A 122 6.85 -5.64 17.60
N SER A 123 6.68 -5.81 16.29
CA SER A 123 5.41 -6.12 15.62
C SER A 123 5.30 -7.58 15.14
N THR A 124 4.06 -8.05 14.98
CA THR A 124 3.69 -9.42 14.62
C THR A 124 3.18 -9.49 13.18
N ALA A 125 3.68 -10.44 12.40
CA ALA A 125 3.22 -10.65 11.03
C ALA A 125 1.79 -11.19 11.01
N TYR A 126 0.96 -10.69 10.08
CA TYR A 126 -0.42 -11.14 9.89
C TYR A 126 -0.56 -12.66 9.69
N SER A 127 0.45 -13.30 9.09
CA SER A 127 0.47 -14.75 8.83
C SER A 127 0.54 -15.62 10.10
N TYR A 128 0.78 -15.00 11.26
CA TYR A 128 0.76 -15.68 12.56
C TYR A 128 -0.58 -15.54 13.28
N VAL A 129 -1.54 -14.84 12.69
CA VAL A 129 -2.89 -14.68 13.21
C VAL A 129 -3.86 -15.28 12.21
N SER A 130 -4.79 -16.09 12.72
CA SER A 130 -5.87 -16.69 11.94
C SER A 130 -7.19 -15.94 12.13
N TRP A 131 -8.09 -16.05 11.16
CA TRP A 131 -9.42 -15.44 11.24
C TRP A 131 -10.17 -15.78 12.52
N ASN A 132 -10.11 -17.04 12.96
CA ASN A 132 -10.78 -17.47 14.20
C ASN A 132 -10.34 -16.72 15.46
N GLN A 133 -9.12 -16.18 15.49
CA GLN A 133 -8.62 -15.42 16.63
C GLN A 133 -9.09 -13.97 16.62
N VAL A 134 -9.37 -13.40 15.43
CA VAL A 134 -9.68 -11.98 15.27
C VAL A 134 -11.13 -11.69 14.88
N LYS A 135 -11.90 -12.69 14.44
CA LYS A 135 -13.25 -12.51 13.90
C LYS A 135 -14.23 -11.79 14.81
N ASP A 136 -14.05 -11.87 16.13
CA ASP A 136 -14.92 -11.16 17.09
C ASP A 136 -14.53 -9.68 17.22
N VAL A 137 -13.24 -9.36 17.11
CA VAL A 137 -12.70 -7.99 17.15
C VAL A 137 -12.89 -7.28 15.81
N LEU A 138 -12.73 -8.03 14.71
CA LEU A 138 -12.83 -7.58 13.32
C LEU A 138 -14.18 -7.93 12.69
N ARG A 139 -15.22 -8.12 13.50
CA ARG A 139 -16.54 -8.53 13.02
C ARG A 139 -17.06 -7.55 11.99
N THR A 140 -17.46 -8.08 10.83
CA THR A 140 -18.04 -7.30 9.75
C THR A 140 -19.57 -7.22 9.89
N THR A 141 -20.13 -6.08 9.49
CA THR A 141 -21.56 -5.93 9.25
C THR A 141 -21.83 -5.83 7.74
N PRO A 142 -22.89 -6.46 7.21
CA PRO A 142 -23.20 -6.35 5.80
C PRO A 142 -23.46 -4.90 5.36
N TYR A 143 -22.94 -4.53 4.19
CA TYR A 143 -23.36 -3.35 3.43
C TYR A 143 -23.38 -3.69 1.94
N ILE A 144 -23.85 -2.76 1.11
CA ILE A 144 -23.77 -2.89 -0.34
C ILE A 144 -22.82 -1.80 -0.84
N GLN A 145 -21.71 -2.20 -1.47
CA GLN A 145 -20.83 -1.28 -2.17
C GLN A 145 -21.57 -0.75 -3.40
N SER A 146 -21.66 0.58 -3.49
CA SER A 146 -22.21 1.28 -4.66
C SER A 146 -21.48 0.82 -5.92
N SER A 147 -22.18 0.87 -7.06
CA SER A 147 -21.61 0.54 -8.36
C SER A 147 -21.88 1.68 -9.34
N LYS A 148 -20.88 1.97 -10.20
CA LYS A 148 -20.98 2.96 -11.27
C LYS A 148 -20.60 2.29 -12.59
N ALA A 149 -21.37 2.51 -13.63
CA ALA A 149 -21.06 1.96 -14.95
C ALA A 149 -19.70 2.49 -15.45
N ILE A 150 -18.89 1.61 -16.04
CA ILE A 150 -17.69 2.00 -16.77
C ILE A 150 -18.00 2.03 -18.28
N PRO A 151 -17.27 2.81 -19.10
CA PRO A 151 -17.60 2.91 -20.51
C PRO A 151 -17.29 1.62 -21.29
N ASP A 152 -18.17 1.27 -22.24
CA ASP A 152 -18.12 0.03 -23.00
C ASP A 152 -16.78 -0.20 -23.71
N THR A 153 -16.14 0.86 -24.20
CA THR A 153 -14.85 0.75 -24.89
C THR A 153 -13.77 0.14 -23.98
N GLN A 154 -13.62 0.66 -22.76
CA GLN A 154 -12.64 0.15 -21.79
C GLN A 154 -13.04 -1.22 -21.28
N PHE A 155 -14.33 -1.45 -21.03
CA PHE A 155 -14.85 -2.76 -20.62
C PHE A 155 -14.58 -3.84 -21.68
N ASN A 156 -14.79 -3.54 -22.96
CA ASN A 156 -14.54 -4.46 -24.07
C ASN A 156 -13.04 -4.79 -24.22
N ILE A 157 -12.15 -3.84 -23.96
CA ILE A 157 -10.70 -4.09 -23.94
C ILE A 157 -10.33 -5.04 -22.80
N LEU A 158 -10.88 -4.80 -21.59
CA LEU A 158 -10.64 -5.65 -20.43
C LEU A 158 -11.11 -7.10 -20.67
N THR A 159 -12.33 -7.28 -21.18
CA THR A 159 -12.87 -8.62 -21.46
C THR A 159 -12.05 -9.37 -22.51
N GLN A 160 -11.57 -8.68 -23.56
CA GLN A 160 -10.65 -9.27 -24.53
C GLN A 160 -9.33 -9.70 -23.88
N TYR A 161 -8.74 -8.84 -23.06
CA TYR A 161 -7.51 -9.18 -22.34
C TYR A 161 -7.70 -10.41 -21.45
N LEU A 162 -8.76 -10.44 -20.64
CA LEU A 162 -9.03 -11.57 -19.73
C LEU A 162 -9.29 -12.86 -20.51
N SER A 163 -9.95 -12.79 -21.68
CA SER A 163 -10.09 -13.96 -22.57
C SER A 163 -8.73 -14.47 -23.06
N PHE A 164 -7.81 -13.59 -23.44
CA PHE A 164 -6.46 -14.00 -23.83
C PHE A 164 -5.69 -14.61 -22.66
N ALA A 165 -5.72 -13.95 -21.50
CA ALA A 165 -5.04 -14.43 -20.30
C ALA A 165 -5.53 -15.82 -19.88
N THR A 166 -6.85 -16.04 -19.80
CA THR A 166 -7.43 -17.34 -19.48
C THR A 166 -6.98 -18.42 -20.47
N LYS A 167 -6.98 -18.13 -21.78
CA LYS A 167 -6.51 -19.09 -22.80
C LYS A 167 -5.03 -19.41 -22.68
N CYS A 168 -4.20 -18.44 -22.31
CA CYS A 168 -2.76 -18.61 -22.18
C CYS A 168 -2.36 -19.34 -20.88
N PHE A 169 -3.02 -19.04 -19.76
CA PHE A 169 -2.68 -19.63 -18.46
C PHE A 169 -3.38 -20.97 -18.19
N GLY A 170 -4.48 -21.27 -18.90
CA GLY A 170 -5.25 -22.51 -18.73
C GLY A 170 -6.42 -22.37 -17.76
N SER A 171 -6.79 -23.44 -17.07
CA SER A 171 -7.96 -23.42 -16.18
C SER A 171 -7.72 -22.58 -14.93
N VAL A 172 -8.64 -21.63 -14.68
CA VAL A 172 -8.64 -20.73 -13.51
C VAL A 172 -8.56 -21.47 -12.18
N ILE A 173 -9.12 -22.69 -12.12
CA ILE A 173 -9.18 -23.55 -10.93
C ILE A 173 -7.78 -24.03 -10.51
N SER A 174 -6.77 -23.93 -11.39
CA SER A 174 -5.39 -24.37 -11.14
C SER A 174 -4.39 -23.23 -10.92
N PHE A 175 -4.84 -21.97 -10.91
CA PHE A 175 -3.91 -20.83 -10.90
C PHE A 175 -3.19 -20.67 -9.56
N MET A 176 -1.86 -20.69 -9.63
CA MET A 176 -0.99 -20.26 -8.53
C MET A 176 -1.02 -18.73 -8.40
N GLY A 177 -0.66 -18.20 -7.23
CA GLY A 177 -0.77 -16.76 -6.93
C GLY A 177 -0.27 -15.81 -8.04
N PRO A 178 0.95 -16.00 -8.59
CA PRO A 178 1.46 -15.14 -9.66
C PRO A 178 0.58 -15.11 -10.92
N GLN A 179 -0.12 -16.21 -11.25
CA GLN A 179 -1.03 -16.26 -12.39
C GLN A 179 -2.33 -15.51 -12.12
N ARG A 180 -2.84 -15.55 -10.87
CA ARG A 180 -4.05 -14.79 -10.48
C ARG A 180 -3.82 -13.28 -10.55
N LEU A 181 -2.62 -12.81 -10.21
CA LEU A 181 -2.27 -11.40 -10.35
C LEU A 181 -2.38 -10.89 -11.80
N HIS A 182 -2.10 -11.73 -12.80
CA HIS A 182 -2.31 -11.41 -14.21
C HIS A 182 -3.78 -11.29 -14.64
N LEU A 183 -4.73 -11.62 -13.76
CA LEU A 183 -6.17 -11.45 -13.99
C LEU A 183 -6.74 -10.33 -13.13
N ILE A 184 -6.23 -10.18 -11.90
CA ILE A 184 -6.62 -9.12 -10.97
C ILE A 184 -6.11 -7.76 -11.44
N ALA A 185 -4.82 -7.65 -11.77
CA ALA A 185 -4.20 -6.38 -12.15
C ALA A 185 -4.89 -5.70 -13.35
N PRO A 186 -5.24 -6.41 -14.45
CA PRO A 186 -5.99 -5.79 -15.55
C PRO A 186 -7.33 -5.18 -15.15
N ILE A 187 -8.07 -5.80 -14.22
CA ILE A 187 -9.35 -5.27 -13.71
C ILE A 187 -9.09 -3.93 -12.99
N ILE A 188 -8.09 -3.94 -12.10
CA ILE A 188 -7.68 -2.74 -11.34
C ILE A 188 -7.20 -1.64 -12.29
N ILE A 189 -6.29 -1.95 -13.22
CA ILE A 189 -5.72 -1.00 -14.19
C ILE A 189 -6.80 -0.40 -15.07
N CYS A 190 -7.73 -1.23 -15.58
CA CYS A 190 -8.84 -0.75 -16.40
C CYS A 190 -9.68 0.30 -15.67
N VAL A 191 -10.03 0.05 -14.40
CA VAL A 191 -10.80 1.00 -13.60
C VAL A 191 -9.99 2.24 -13.24
N CYS A 192 -8.71 2.09 -12.84
CA CYS A 192 -7.84 3.22 -12.51
C CYS A 192 -7.60 4.13 -13.72
N PHE A 193 -7.49 3.56 -14.93
CA PHE A 193 -7.33 4.29 -16.18
C PHE A 193 -8.48 5.29 -16.43
N LEU A 194 -9.70 5.01 -15.95
CA LEU A 194 -10.85 5.91 -16.10
C LEU A 194 -10.69 7.26 -15.40
N PHE A 195 -9.70 7.38 -14.51
CA PHE A 195 -9.37 8.60 -13.79
C PHE A 195 -8.21 9.39 -14.43
N ASN A 196 -7.80 9.06 -15.66
CA ASN A 196 -6.83 9.82 -16.45
C ASN A 196 -5.50 10.14 -15.72
N GLY A 197 -5.03 9.24 -14.85
CA GLY A 197 -3.80 9.41 -14.08
C GLY A 197 -3.97 9.96 -12.67
N ASP A 198 -5.19 10.32 -12.25
CA ASP A 198 -5.48 10.77 -10.87
C ASP A 198 -5.42 9.64 -9.84
N VAL A 199 -5.40 8.38 -10.29
CA VAL A 199 -5.23 7.20 -9.44
C VAL A 199 -3.85 6.60 -9.66
N GLN A 200 -3.07 6.52 -8.60
CA GLN A 200 -1.79 5.80 -8.59
C GLN A 200 -1.99 4.39 -8.03
N ILE A 201 -1.33 3.41 -8.65
CA ILE A 201 -1.30 2.02 -8.20
C ILE A 201 0.10 1.76 -7.65
N GLU A 202 0.16 1.49 -6.35
CA GLU A 202 1.36 0.98 -5.68
C GLU A 202 1.25 -0.55 -5.59
N VAL A 203 2.39 -1.24 -5.65
CA VAL A 203 2.46 -2.71 -5.70
C VAL A 203 3.38 -3.21 -4.60
N GLU A 204 2.98 -4.31 -3.95
CA GLU A 204 3.76 -4.95 -2.88
C GLU A 204 4.10 -3.98 -1.72
N GLU A 205 3.08 -3.33 -1.17
CA GLU A 205 3.23 -2.32 -0.11
C GLU A 205 3.20 -2.93 1.29
N ASP A 206 4.18 -2.57 2.11
CA ASP A 206 4.30 -2.99 3.51
C ASP A 206 4.05 -1.81 4.46
N LEU A 207 3.17 -2.01 5.45
CA LEU A 207 2.88 -1.05 6.51
C LEU A 207 3.27 -1.60 7.87
N ASN A 208 3.85 -0.74 8.71
CA ASN A 208 4.24 -1.05 10.07
C ASN A 208 3.50 -0.13 11.02
N GLY A 209 2.71 -0.69 11.94
CA GLY A 209 2.05 0.11 12.98
C GLY A 209 2.99 0.44 14.14
N ASP A 210 2.79 1.60 14.75
CA ASP A 210 3.59 2.06 15.90
C ASP A 210 2.92 1.63 17.21
N PHE A 211 1.64 1.95 17.36
CA PHE A 211 0.77 1.55 18.46
C PHE A 211 0.21 0.14 18.24
N LEU A 212 -0.38 -0.12 17.07
CA LEU A 212 -0.84 -1.44 16.68
C LEU A 212 0.38 -2.27 16.26
N LYS A 213 0.72 -3.30 17.04
CA LYS A 213 1.92 -4.13 16.87
C LYS A 213 1.76 -5.15 15.74
N ALA A 214 1.36 -4.69 14.57
CA ALA A 214 1.11 -5.49 13.38
C ALA A 214 1.87 -4.99 12.15
N HIS A 215 2.07 -5.92 11.21
CA HIS A 215 2.55 -5.65 9.87
C HIS A 215 1.43 -5.91 8.86
N GLY A 216 1.10 -4.89 8.06
CA GLY A 216 0.24 -5.03 6.88
C GLY A 216 1.09 -5.26 5.64
N HIS A 217 0.63 -6.11 4.74
CA HIS A 217 1.22 -6.31 3.41
C HIS A 217 0.09 -6.33 2.39
N PHE A 218 0.28 -5.68 1.25
CA PHE A 218 -0.74 -5.55 0.22
C PHE A 218 -0.16 -5.73 -1.18
N GLU A 219 -0.78 -6.60 -1.97
CA GLU A 219 -0.40 -6.79 -3.37
C GLU A 219 -0.65 -5.52 -4.20
N PHE A 220 -1.71 -4.75 -3.90
CA PHE A 220 -1.93 -3.43 -4.51
C PHE A 220 -2.46 -2.40 -3.50
N VAL A 221 -2.08 -1.13 -3.68
CA VAL A 221 -2.71 0.02 -3.02
C VAL A 221 -3.12 1.05 -4.05
N LEU A 222 -4.39 1.44 -4.05
CA LEU A 222 -4.92 2.46 -4.95
C LEU A 222 -5.00 3.80 -4.22
N ARG A 223 -4.34 4.83 -4.77
CA ARG A 223 -4.29 6.17 -4.19
C ARG A 223 -5.00 7.16 -5.11
N ARG A 224 -6.04 7.81 -4.59
CA ARG A 224 -6.71 8.96 -5.24
C ARG A 224 -6.89 10.08 -4.24
N GLY A 225 -6.09 11.15 -4.32
CA GLY A 225 -6.09 12.21 -3.31
C GLY A 225 -5.81 11.67 -1.90
N LYS A 226 -6.76 11.79 -0.98
CA LYS A 226 -6.69 11.21 0.39
C LYS A 226 -7.24 9.79 0.49
N LYS A 227 -7.99 9.33 -0.51
CA LYS A 227 -8.58 8.00 -0.49
C LYS A 227 -7.50 6.94 -0.76
N ARG A 228 -7.58 5.85 0.01
CA ARG A 228 -6.71 4.68 -0.09
C ARG A 228 -7.58 3.45 -0.12
N VAL A 229 -7.34 2.58 -1.09
CA VAL A 229 -7.95 1.24 -1.18
C VAL A 229 -6.83 0.21 -1.15
N TYR A 230 -6.82 -0.62 -0.12
CA TYR A 230 -5.79 -1.62 0.12
C TYR A 230 -6.25 -3.00 -0.34
N ILE A 231 -5.51 -3.64 -1.22
CA ILE A 231 -5.94 -4.87 -1.90
C ILE A 231 -5.03 -6.02 -1.50
N VAL A 232 -5.64 -7.11 -1.05
CA VAL A 232 -4.96 -8.37 -0.74
C VAL A 232 -5.39 -9.46 -1.71
N GLU A 233 -4.41 -10.15 -2.30
CA GLU A 233 -4.63 -11.42 -2.99
C GLU A 233 -4.76 -12.56 -1.97
N ALA A 234 -5.94 -13.16 -1.85
CA ALA A 234 -6.16 -14.33 -1.02
C ALA A 234 -5.42 -15.54 -1.58
N LYS A 235 -4.44 -16.04 -0.83
CA LYS A 235 -3.58 -17.16 -1.24
C LYS A 235 -4.24 -18.48 -0.88
N LYS A 236 -4.04 -19.50 -1.73
CA LYS A 236 -4.56 -20.87 -1.53
C LYS A 236 -6.08 -20.95 -1.38
N GLU A 237 -6.80 -20.00 -1.97
CA GLU A 237 -8.26 -19.88 -1.85
C GLU A 237 -8.75 -19.62 -0.41
N ASP A 238 -7.85 -19.19 0.49
CA ASP A 238 -8.15 -18.89 1.88
C ASP A 238 -8.55 -17.41 2.02
N MET A 239 -9.81 -17.13 1.69
CA MET A 239 -10.39 -15.78 1.81
C MET A 239 -10.38 -15.27 3.26
N ASP A 240 -10.56 -16.16 4.25
CA ASP A 240 -10.53 -15.81 5.68
C ASP A 240 -9.14 -15.30 6.11
N GLN A 241 -8.07 -15.94 5.64
CA GLN A 241 -6.71 -15.46 5.88
C GLN A 241 -6.43 -14.16 5.12
N GLY A 242 -6.95 -14.03 3.89
CA GLY A 242 -6.88 -12.79 3.12
C GLY A 242 -7.58 -11.62 3.82
N MET A 243 -8.76 -11.86 4.40
CA MET A 243 -9.50 -10.90 5.23
C MET A 243 -8.75 -10.54 6.51
N THR A 244 -8.16 -11.53 7.18
CA THR A 244 -7.33 -11.30 8.37
C THR A 244 -6.16 -10.35 8.05
N GLN A 245 -5.44 -10.62 6.96
CA GLN A 245 -4.34 -9.77 6.47
C GLN A 245 -4.84 -8.36 6.14
N ASN A 246 -5.90 -8.25 5.34
CA ASN A 246 -6.39 -6.98 4.84
C ASN A 246 -6.93 -6.09 5.97
N LEU A 247 -7.75 -6.64 6.87
CA LEU A 247 -8.36 -5.86 7.95
C LEU A 247 -7.33 -5.41 8.99
N ILE A 248 -6.39 -6.28 9.40
CA ILE A 248 -5.30 -5.87 10.29
C ILE A 248 -4.45 -4.77 9.62
N GLY A 249 -4.10 -4.94 8.35
CA GLY A 249 -3.38 -3.93 7.60
C GLY A 249 -4.15 -2.61 7.45
N CYS A 250 -5.48 -2.66 7.29
CA CYS A 250 -6.33 -1.46 7.24
C CYS A 250 -6.35 -0.73 8.58
N GLU A 251 -6.33 -1.43 9.72
CA GLU A 251 -6.20 -0.81 11.04
C GLU A 251 -4.82 -0.15 11.22
N VAL A 252 -3.74 -0.78 10.73
CA VAL A 252 -2.39 -0.18 10.69
C VAL A 252 -2.41 1.09 9.81
N ALA A 253 -3.00 1.03 8.63
CA ALA A 253 -3.14 2.18 7.73
C ALA A 253 -3.93 3.34 8.38
N ALA A 254 -5.00 3.01 9.11
CA ALA A 254 -5.80 3.99 9.84
C ALA A 254 -5.00 4.68 10.94
N GLU A 255 -4.16 3.92 11.63
CA GLU A 255 -3.27 4.43 12.67
C GLU A 255 -2.23 5.41 12.10
N ILE A 256 -1.39 4.95 11.18
CA ILE A 256 -0.28 5.74 10.64
C ILE A 256 -0.77 6.95 9.83
N GLY A 257 -1.92 6.81 9.18
CA GLY A 257 -2.51 7.86 8.36
C GLY A 257 -3.48 8.78 9.11
N HIS A 258 -3.76 8.50 10.38
CA HIS A 258 -4.81 9.17 11.16
C HIS A 258 -6.15 9.23 10.41
N LEU A 259 -6.55 8.12 9.80
CA LEU A 259 -7.72 8.04 8.91
C LEU A 259 -8.95 7.54 9.68
N ASP A 260 -10.06 8.25 9.54
CA ASP A 260 -11.36 7.85 10.09
C ASP A 260 -11.99 6.69 9.28
N SER A 261 -11.55 6.49 8.04
CA SER A 261 -12.02 5.43 7.16
C SER A 261 -10.89 4.87 6.28
N VAL A 262 -10.83 3.54 6.18
CA VAL A 262 -9.91 2.83 5.29
C VAL A 262 -10.67 1.79 4.50
N TYR A 263 -10.42 1.72 3.19
CA TYR A 263 -11.08 0.79 2.27
C TYR A 263 -10.17 -0.39 1.97
N GLY A 264 -10.76 -1.58 1.90
CA GLY A 264 -10.06 -2.82 1.61
C GLY A 264 -10.73 -3.62 0.50
N ILE A 265 -9.95 -4.39 -0.24
CA ILE A 265 -10.45 -5.43 -1.13
C ILE A 265 -9.67 -6.71 -0.86
N VAL A 266 -10.37 -7.83 -0.71
CA VAL A 266 -9.76 -9.16 -0.65
C VAL A 266 -10.25 -9.95 -1.84
N THR A 267 -9.33 -10.58 -2.58
CA THR A 267 -9.74 -11.36 -3.75
C THR A 267 -8.80 -12.52 -4.08
N ASN A 268 -9.36 -13.64 -4.52
CA ASN A 268 -8.66 -14.72 -5.22
C ASN A 268 -8.97 -14.71 -6.72
N TYR A 269 -9.25 -13.54 -7.31
CA TYR A 269 -9.84 -13.32 -8.63
C TYR A 269 -11.30 -13.76 -8.77
N ALA A 270 -11.69 -14.94 -8.28
CA ALA A 270 -13.07 -15.42 -8.42
C ALA A 270 -14.04 -14.76 -7.42
N GLN A 271 -13.61 -14.57 -6.18
CA GLN A 271 -14.37 -13.94 -5.10
C GLN A 271 -13.75 -12.58 -4.77
N TRP A 272 -14.60 -11.61 -4.43
CA TRP A 272 -14.20 -10.25 -4.11
C TRP A 272 -14.98 -9.76 -2.89
N SER A 273 -14.27 -9.49 -1.79
CA SER A 273 -14.83 -8.89 -0.59
C SER A 273 -14.41 -7.43 -0.53
N PHE A 274 -15.39 -6.52 -0.57
CA PHE A 274 -15.19 -5.07 -0.46
C PHE A 274 -15.40 -4.64 0.99
N LEU A 275 -14.37 -4.05 1.59
CA LEU A 275 -14.31 -3.77 3.02
C LEU A 275 -14.25 -2.26 3.28
N ARG A 276 -14.91 -1.83 4.35
CA ARG A 276 -14.76 -0.48 4.92
C ARG A 276 -14.46 -0.61 6.40
N SER A 277 -13.22 -0.33 6.80
CA SER A 277 -12.89 -0.13 8.21
C SER A 277 -13.23 1.31 8.58
N LEU A 278 -14.23 1.47 9.44
CA LEU A 278 -14.65 2.74 10.02
C LEU A 278 -14.32 2.76 11.53
N ASP A 279 -14.41 3.95 12.12
CA ASP A 279 -14.10 4.15 13.55
C ASP A 279 -14.94 3.27 14.48
N GLU A 280 -16.21 3.05 14.15
CA GLU A 280 -17.15 2.34 15.03
C GLU A 280 -17.46 0.91 14.60
N LYS A 281 -17.26 0.61 13.31
CA LYS A 281 -17.66 -0.65 12.70
C LYS A 281 -16.78 -0.99 11.50
N ILE A 282 -16.81 -2.25 11.11
CA ILE A 282 -16.22 -2.71 9.85
C ILE A 282 -17.36 -3.24 9.01
N GLU A 283 -17.43 -2.83 7.76
CA GLU A 283 -18.49 -3.23 6.85
C GLU A 283 -17.92 -4.08 5.71
N MET A 284 -18.69 -5.08 5.27
CA MET A 284 -18.33 -5.95 4.15
C MET A 284 -19.47 -6.11 3.14
N ASP A 285 -19.12 -6.06 1.86
CA ASP A 285 -19.94 -6.51 0.73
C ASP A 285 -19.17 -7.58 -0.03
N GLU A 286 -19.85 -8.58 -0.57
CA GLU A 286 -19.22 -9.69 -1.29
C GLU A 286 -19.86 -9.90 -2.65
N CYS A 287 -19.03 -10.09 -3.67
CA CYS A 287 -19.49 -10.54 -4.97
C CYS A 287 -18.49 -11.54 -5.58
N SER A 288 -18.86 -12.13 -6.71
CA SER A 288 -18.05 -13.16 -7.34
C SER A 288 -18.12 -13.08 -8.85
N ILE A 289 -16.99 -13.32 -9.50
CA ILE A 289 -16.90 -13.58 -10.93
C ILE A 289 -17.51 -14.95 -11.20
N LYS A 290 -18.57 -14.97 -12.02
CA LYS A 290 -19.12 -16.21 -12.54
C LYS A 290 -18.30 -16.64 -13.74
N LEU A 291 -17.54 -17.73 -13.60
CA LEU A 291 -16.75 -18.27 -14.70
C LEU A 291 -17.63 -19.09 -15.67
N LEU A 292 -17.48 -18.82 -16.96
CA LEU A 292 -18.06 -19.58 -18.06
C LEU A 292 -17.29 -20.90 -18.27
N PRO A 293 -17.83 -21.87 -19.05
CA PRO A 293 -17.17 -23.16 -19.27
C PRO A 293 -15.73 -23.07 -19.81
N GLY A 294 -15.39 -22.03 -20.56
CA GLY A 294 -14.03 -21.78 -21.05
C GLY A 294 -13.09 -21.12 -20.04
N GLY A 295 -13.58 -20.84 -18.83
CA GLY A 295 -12.83 -20.15 -17.76
C GLY A 295 -12.89 -18.63 -17.86
N GLU A 296 -13.54 -18.06 -18.89
CA GLU A 296 -13.71 -16.61 -18.99
C GLU A 296 -14.74 -16.09 -17.97
N PRO A 297 -14.58 -14.86 -17.45
CA PRO A 297 -15.58 -14.23 -16.60
C PRO A 297 -16.85 -13.93 -17.39
N SER A 298 -18.02 -14.10 -16.78
CA SER A 298 -19.27 -13.61 -17.36
C SER A 298 -19.30 -12.08 -17.34
N THR A 299 -19.83 -11.49 -18.41
CA THR A 299 -19.97 -10.03 -18.54
C THR A 299 -20.63 -9.40 -17.32
N ASP A 300 -21.80 -9.90 -16.91
CA ASP A 300 -22.56 -9.31 -15.80
C ASP A 300 -21.79 -9.28 -14.48
N SER A 301 -21.04 -10.35 -14.17
CA SER A 301 -20.25 -10.43 -12.94
C SER A 301 -19.04 -9.50 -12.97
N LEU A 302 -18.43 -9.33 -14.14
CA LEU A 302 -17.30 -8.41 -14.32
C LEU A 302 -17.75 -6.95 -14.30
N VAL A 303 -18.93 -6.63 -14.85
CA VAL A 303 -19.55 -5.30 -14.75
C VAL A 303 -19.77 -4.93 -13.28
N ASP A 304 -20.26 -5.86 -12.47
CA ASP A 304 -20.51 -5.60 -11.05
C ASP A 304 -19.21 -5.26 -10.29
N ILE A 305 -18.16 -6.07 -10.45
CA ILE A 305 -16.86 -5.85 -9.79
C ILE A 305 -16.20 -4.56 -10.25
N THR A 306 -16.09 -4.35 -11.56
CA THR A 306 -15.47 -3.13 -12.11
C THR A 306 -16.23 -1.88 -11.68
N GLY A 307 -17.58 -1.95 -11.67
CA GLY A 307 -18.40 -0.83 -11.25
C GLY A 307 -18.31 -0.54 -9.76
N LYS A 308 -18.17 -1.56 -8.90
CA LYS A 308 -17.92 -1.38 -7.45
C LYS A 308 -16.59 -0.71 -7.16
N ILE A 309 -15.50 -1.16 -7.82
CA ILE A 309 -14.19 -0.53 -7.69
C ILE A 309 -14.25 0.91 -8.20
N TYR A 310 -14.92 1.14 -9.33
CA TYR A 310 -15.04 2.49 -9.91
C TYR A 310 -15.81 3.43 -8.98
N ALA A 311 -16.92 2.99 -8.40
CA ALA A 311 -17.66 3.76 -7.42
C ALA A 311 -16.83 4.04 -6.16
N MET A 312 -16.16 3.03 -5.60
CA MET A 312 -15.31 3.16 -4.42
C MET A 312 -14.24 4.24 -4.59
N LEU A 313 -13.61 4.32 -5.77
CA LEU A 313 -12.63 5.35 -6.10
C LEU A 313 -13.25 6.70 -6.48
N SER A 314 -14.49 6.70 -7.00
CA SER A 314 -15.17 7.90 -7.47
C SER A 314 -15.80 8.72 -6.35
N ASP A 315 -16.35 8.06 -5.35
CA ASP A 315 -17.00 8.71 -4.22
C ASP A 315 -15.94 9.45 -3.40
N GLU A 316 -16.31 10.56 -2.73
CA GLU A 316 -15.42 11.28 -1.80
C GLU A 316 -15.45 10.62 -0.42
#